data_AF-A0A5A7NR52-F1
#
_entry.id   AF-A0A5A7NR52-F1
#
_cell.length_a   1.000
_cell.length_b   1.000
_cell.length_c   1.000
_cell.angle_alpha   90.00
_cell.angle_beta   90.00
_cell.angle_gamma   90.00
#
_symmetry.space_group_name_H-M   'P 1'
#
loop_
_entity.id
_entity.type
_entity.pdbx_description
1 polymer ?
#
loop_
_entity_poly.entity_id
_entity_poly.type
_entity_poly.pdbx_seq_one_letter_code
_entity_poly.pdbx_strand_id
1 'polypeptide(L)'
;MVGYLDGERVDATRHSMQSWVRLQESEEHRRLVMPGCGIRAVAKARGETRFFSHVSLAGCTAEHRGETEQHCALKAAVAGRIDTVPGWHALVEYQAPSRE
;
A
#
# COMPACT_ATOMS: atom_id res chain seq x y z
N MET A 1 -1.71 0.72 0.03
CA MET A 1 -1.20 1.93 0.74
C MET A 1 -1.68 2.12 2.21
N VAL A 2 -2.56 1.30 2.78
CA VAL A 2 -3.14 1.55 4.14
C VAL A 2 -2.66 0.51 5.15
N GLY A 3 -2.40 0.95 6.38
CA GLY A 3 -2.05 0.12 7.53
C GLY A 3 -2.84 0.56 8.77
N TYR A 4 -2.69 -0.17 9.87
CA TYR A 4 -3.25 0.19 11.18
C TYR A 4 -2.14 0.27 12.22
N LEU A 5 -2.15 1.31 13.05
CA LEU A 5 -1.25 1.49 14.18
C LEU A 5 -2.10 1.67 15.43
N ASP A 6 -1.97 0.76 16.39
CA ASP A 6 -2.71 0.82 17.67
C ASP A 6 -4.23 1.00 17.49
N GLY A 7 -4.79 0.40 16.42
CA GLY A 7 -6.22 0.48 16.07
C GLY A 7 -6.61 1.65 15.16
N GLU A 8 -5.70 2.60 14.94
CA GLU A 8 -5.94 3.77 14.08
C GLU A 8 -5.49 3.52 12.64
N ARG A 9 -6.30 3.98 11.68
CA ARG A 9 -5.99 3.85 10.25
C ARG A 9 -4.88 4.82 9.87
N VAL A 10 -3.80 4.29 9.30
CA VAL A 10 -2.66 5.04 8.76
C VAL A 10 -2.62 4.93 7.24
N ASP A 11 -2.50 6.07 6.55
CA ASP A 11 -2.45 6.14 5.09
C ASP A 11 -1.06 6.58 4.63
N ALA A 12 -0.35 5.71 3.92
CA ALA A 12 1.00 5.96 3.45
C ALA A 12 1.11 7.18 2.52
N THR A 13 0.03 7.53 1.81
CA THR A 13 0.01 8.67 0.87
C THR A 13 0.03 10.02 1.59
N ARG A 14 -0.41 10.07 2.85
CA ARG A 14 -0.46 11.29 3.65
C ARG A 14 0.86 11.63 4.34
N HIS A 15 1.82 10.71 4.30
CA HIS A 15 3.14 10.94 4.87
C HIS A 15 4.02 11.76 3.91
N SER A 16 4.57 12.86 4.41
CA SER A 16 5.76 13.48 3.82
C SER A 16 6.96 12.55 3.93
N MET A 17 7.99 12.76 3.11
CA MET A 17 9.23 11.97 3.18
C MET A 17 9.83 11.96 4.60
N GLN A 18 9.86 13.11 5.27
CA GLN A 18 10.40 13.21 6.64
C GLN A 18 9.55 12.43 7.64
N SER A 19 8.21 12.53 7.56
CA SER A 19 7.32 11.79 8.46
C SER A 19 7.39 10.28 8.21
N TRP A 20 7.68 9.87 6.96
CA TRP A 20 7.85 8.47 6.60
C TRP A 20 9.12 7.87 7.20
N VAL A 21 10.24 8.59 7.12
CA VAL A 21 11.51 8.18 7.75
C VAL A 21 11.34 8.08 9.27
N ARG A 22 10.71 9.07 9.90
CA ARG A 22 10.40 9.00 11.34
C ARG A 22 9.56 7.78 11.71
N LEU A 23 8.54 7.46 10.91
CA LEU A 23 7.75 6.25 11.14
C LEU A 23 8.62 5.00 11.08
N GLN A 24 9.50 4.88 10.08
CA GLN A 24 10.41 3.73 9.92
C GLN A 24 11.40 3.59 11.09
N GLU A 25 11.87 4.70 11.64
CA GLU A 25 12.83 4.72 12.76
C GLU A 25 12.17 4.59 14.14
N SER A 26 10.88 4.92 14.25
CA SER A 26 10.12 4.85 15.50
C SER A 26 9.90 3.42 15.99
N GLU A 27 9.75 3.21 17.29
CA GLU A 27 9.32 1.90 17.82
C GLU A 27 7.87 1.54 17.41
N GLU A 28 7.08 2.52 16.98
CA GLU A 28 5.71 2.36 16.52
C GLU A 28 5.61 1.47 15.28
N HIS A 29 6.64 1.46 14.42
CA HIS A 29 6.63 0.61 13.23
C HIS A 29 6.49 -0.88 13.56
N ARG A 30 6.86 -1.29 14.78
CA ARG A 30 6.74 -2.70 15.22
C ARG A 30 5.29 -3.10 15.47
N ARG A 31 4.41 -2.13 15.74
CA ARG A 31 2.98 -2.31 16.02
C ARG A 31 2.09 -2.07 14.80
N LEU A 32 2.68 -1.64 13.67
CA LEU A 32 1.95 -1.53 12.41
C LEU A 32 1.45 -2.90 11.95
N VAL A 33 0.18 -2.98 11.55
CA VAL A 33 -0.45 -4.18 11.01
C VAL A 33 -1.18 -3.91 9.69
N MET A 34 -1.29 -4.95 8.86
CA MET A 34 -2.05 -4.90 7.62
C MET A 34 -3.55 -4.99 7.90
N PRO A 35 -4.39 -4.21 7.19
CA PRO A 35 -5.84 -4.31 7.31
C PRO A 35 -6.32 -5.70 6.86
N GLY A 36 -7.38 -6.20 7.51
CA GLY A 36 -8.03 -7.46 7.16
C GLY A 36 -7.38 -8.72 7.74
N CYS A 37 -6.04 -8.79 7.81
CA CYS A 37 -5.34 -9.95 8.38
C CYS A 37 -4.68 -9.67 9.74
N GLY A 38 -4.47 -8.41 10.13
CA GLY A 38 -3.87 -8.04 11.42
C GLY A 38 -2.39 -8.42 11.56
N ILE A 39 -1.74 -8.85 10.48
CA ILE A 39 -0.34 -9.27 10.50
C ILE A 39 0.58 -8.06 10.43
N ARG A 40 1.71 -8.16 11.14
CA ARG A 40 2.71 -7.10 11.18
C ARG A 40 3.10 -6.61 9.79
N ALA A 41 3.00 -5.30 9.62
CA ALA A 41 3.36 -4.57 8.42
C ALA A 41 4.73 -3.89 8.59
N VAL A 42 5.33 -3.54 7.45
CA VAL A 42 6.52 -2.72 7.33
C VAL A 42 6.24 -1.59 6.34
N ALA A 43 6.69 -0.39 6.69
CA ALA A 43 6.68 0.78 5.83
C ALA A 43 7.80 0.67 4.78
N LYS A 44 7.45 0.66 3.49
CA LYS A 44 8.36 0.60 2.34
C LYS A 44 8.16 1.79 1.41
N ALA A 45 9.20 2.13 0.67
CA ALA A 45 9.14 3.13 -0.40
C ALA A 45 9.75 2.58 -1.70
N ARG A 46 9.19 2.99 -2.83
CA ARG A 46 9.76 2.80 -4.17
C ARG A 46 9.52 4.07 -4.98
N GLY A 47 10.60 4.78 -5.34
CA GLY A 47 10.48 6.12 -5.92
C GLY A 47 9.72 7.05 -4.97
N GLU A 48 8.72 7.75 -5.49
CA GLU A 48 7.86 8.64 -4.70
C GLU A 48 6.72 7.92 -3.97
N THR A 49 6.48 6.64 -4.30
CA THR A 49 5.38 5.86 -3.72
C THR A 49 5.78 5.24 -2.40
N ARG A 50 4.94 5.45 -1.38
CA ARG A 50 5.06 4.89 -0.03
C ARG A 50 3.93 3.89 0.19
N PHE A 51 4.23 2.74 0.80
CA PHE A 51 3.25 1.69 1.01
C PHE A 51 3.59 0.81 2.20
N PHE A 52 2.58 0.12 2.73
CA PHE A 52 2.74 -0.91 3.75
C PHE A 52 2.73 -2.30 3.12
N SER A 53 3.58 -3.18 3.62
CA SER A 53 3.72 -4.56 3.16
C SER A 53 3.88 -5.48 4.36
N HIS A 54 3.52 -6.76 4.23
CA HIS A 54 3.77 -7.75 5.28
C HIS A 54 5.27 -7.84 5.59
N VAL A 55 5.61 -7.92 6.88
CA VAL A 55 6.96 -8.33 7.31
C VAL A 55 7.19 -9.79 6.95
N SER A 56 6.18 -10.63 7.20
CA SER A 56 6.14 -12.04 6.81
C SER A 56 4.72 -12.40 6.38
N LEU A 57 4.58 -13.28 5.40
CA LEU A 57 3.29 -13.83 4.98
C LEU A 57 2.86 -15.03 5.85
N ALA A 58 3.71 -15.49 6.78
CA ALA A 58 3.36 -16.58 7.67
C ALA A 58 2.11 -16.23 8.49
N GLY A 59 1.10 -17.10 8.42
CA GLY A 59 -0.19 -16.89 9.08
C GLY A 59 -1.15 -15.97 8.33
N CYS A 60 -0.77 -15.42 7.17
CA CYS A 60 -1.68 -14.61 6.37
C CYS A 60 -2.64 -15.51 5.59
N THR A 61 -3.94 -15.36 5.88
CA THR A 61 -5.02 -16.04 5.17
C THR A 61 -5.56 -15.21 4.00
N ALA A 62 -5.05 -13.97 3.83
CA ALA A 62 -5.45 -13.14 2.72
C ALA A 62 -4.88 -13.68 1.41
N GLU A 63 -5.74 -13.71 0.40
CA GLU A 63 -5.36 -14.15 -0.94
C GLU A 63 -4.50 -13.09 -1.63
N HIS A 64 -3.18 -13.28 -1.56
CA HIS A 64 -2.20 -12.44 -2.25
C HIS A 64 -1.95 -12.93 -3.67
N ARG A 65 -3.00 -12.99 -4.50
CA ARG A 65 -2.80 -13.30 -5.93
C ARG A 65 -2.14 -12.10 -6.63
N GLY A 66 -1.24 -12.41 -7.55
CA GLY A 66 -0.74 -11.43 -8.52
C GLY A 66 -1.91 -10.86 -9.32
N GLU A 67 -1.73 -9.65 -9.84
CA GLU A 67 -2.79 -8.98 -10.60
C GLU A 67 -2.91 -9.64 -11.98
N THR A 68 -4.12 -10.07 -12.35
CA THR A 68 -4.37 -10.57 -13.70
C THR A 68 -4.28 -9.42 -14.69
N GLU A 69 -4.02 -9.72 -15.97
CA GLU A 69 -4.03 -8.72 -17.04
C GLU A 69 -5.36 -7.95 -17.09
N GLN A 70 -6.48 -8.64 -16.87
CA GLN A 70 -7.81 -8.03 -16.79
C GLN A 70 -7.92 -7.01 -15.64
N HIS A 71 -7.37 -7.33 -14.47
CA HIS A 71 -7.38 -6.41 -13.33
C HIS A 71 -6.51 -5.18 -13.60
N CYS A 72 -5.33 -5.36 -14.21
CA CYS A 72 -4.47 -4.27 -14.65
C CYS A 72 -5.17 -3.35 -15.67
N ALA A 73 -5.85 -3.93 -16.67
CA ALA A 73 -6.58 -3.19 -17.68
C ALA A 73 -7.72 -2.36 -17.07
N LEU A 74 -8.45 -2.93 -16.10
CA LEU A 74 -9.50 -2.21 -15.38
C LEU A 74 -8.93 -1.00 -14.62
N LYS A 75 -7.86 -1.18 -13.85
CA LYS A 75 -7.21 -0.08 -13.13
C LYS A 75 -6.76 1.04 -14.07
N ALA A 76 -6.15 0.69 -15.19
CA ALA A 76 -5.69 1.66 -16.18
C ALA A 76 -6.86 2.45 -16.79
N ALA A 77 -7.97 1.78 -17.14
CA ALA A 77 -9.15 2.43 -17.67
C ALA A 77 -9.80 3.38 -16.66
N VAL A 78 -9.90 2.97 -15.39
CA VAL A 78 -10.43 3.81 -14.32
C VAL A 78 -9.52 5.00 -14.05
N ALA A 79 -8.20 4.80 -14.01
CA ALA A 79 -7.23 5.86 -13.82
C ALA A 79 -7.34 6.94 -14.91
N GLY A 80 -7.36 6.52 -16.18
CA GLY A 80 -7.52 7.43 -17.31
C GLY A 80 -8.84 8.22 -17.25
N ARG A 81 -9.93 7.62 -16.74
CA ARG A 81 -11.19 8.33 -16.56
C ARG A 81 -11.14 9.34 -15.41
N ILE A 82 -10.50 8.98 -14.29
CA ILE A 82 -10.33 9.86 -13.13
C ILE A 82 -9.51 11.09 -13.50
N ASP A 83 -8.43 10.94 -14.26
CA ASP A 83 -7.57 12.05 -14.69
C ASP A 83 -8.30 13.04 -15.62
N THR A 84 -9.46 12.68 -16.17
CA THR A 84 -10.30 13.61 -16.94
C THR A 84 -11.13 14.56 -16.06
N VAL A 85 -11.21 14.31 -14.75
CA VAL A 85 -11.92 15.15 -13.79
C VAL A 85 -10.97 16.23 -13.26
N PRO A 86 -11.28 17.53 -13.40
CA PRO A 86 -10.40 18.59 -12.93
C PRO A 86 -10.05 18.45 -11.45
N GLY A 87 -8.75 18.43 -11.14
CA GLY A 87 -8.21 18.34 -9.78
C GLY A 87 -8.14 16.92 -9.22
N TRP A 88 -8.54 15.90 -9.97
CA TRP A 88 -8.39 14.50 -9.58
C TRP A 88 -7.20 13.90 -10.30
N HIS A 89 -6.42 13.08 -9.58
CA HIS A 89 -5.33 12.34 -10.18
C HIS A 89 -5.31 10.90 -9.64
N ALA A 90 -5.30 9.93 -10.54
CA ALA A 90 -5.21 8.53 -10.17
C ALA A 90 -3.75 8.09 -10.01
N LEU A 91 -3.41 7.59 -8.82
CA LEU A 91 -2.14 6.92 -8.57
C LEU A 91 -2.35 5.42 -8.68
N VAL A 92 -1.85 4.81 -9.75
CA VAL A 92 -1.87 3.35 -9.90
C VAL A 92 -0.76 2.75 -9.03
N GLU A 93 -1.12 2.09 -7.92
CA GLU A 93 -0.16 1.29 -7.15
C GLU A 93 0.45 0.22 -8.07
N TYR A 94 1.79 0.21 -8.16
CA TYR A 94 2.68 -0.68 -8.92
C TYR A 94 2.06 -2.01 -9.39
N GLN A 95 2.20 -2.31 -10.70
CA GLN A 95 1.97 -3.65 -11.25
C GLN A 95 2.97 -4.62 -10.60
N ALA A 96 2.51 -5.39 -9.60
CA ALA A 96 3.31 -6.52 -9.14
C ALA A 96 3.47 -7.48 -10.33
N PRO A 97 4.70 -7.85 -10.75
CA PRO A 97 4.84 -8.99 -11.65
C PRO A 97 4.17 -10.18 -10.97
N SER A 98 3.41 -10.96 -11.74
CA SER A 98 2.81 -12.20 -11.25
C SER A 98 3.89 -12.99 -10.52
N ARG A 99 3.65 -13.25 -9.24
CA ARG A 99 4.42 -14.28 -8.52
C ARG A 99 3.85 -15.60 -8.98
N GLU A 100 4.36 -16.12 -10.10
CA GLU A 100 4.29 -17.54 -10.42
C GLU A 100 5.20 -18.33 -9.48
#